data_AF-A0A372NCE6-F1
#
_entry.id   AF-A0A372NCE6-F1
#
_cell.length_a   1.000
_cell.length_b   1.000
_cell.length_c   1.000
_cell.angle_alpha   90.00
_cell.angle_beta   90.00
_cell.angle_gamma   90.00
#
_symmetry.space_group_name_H-M   'P 1'
#
loop_
_entity.id
_entity.type
_entity.pdbx_description
1 polymer ?
#
loop_
_entity_poly.entity_id
_entity_poly.type
_entity_poly.pdbx_seq_one_letter_code
_entity_poly.pdbx_strand_id
1 'polypeptide(L)' 'MNEQSNIQLHFDVMSCRAMLSCEGRDYVLPDTYPTKEAAAAAAKTFAWERLGLKSGRAAKPSDLPVFQR' A
#
# COMPACT_ATOMS: atom_id res chain seq x y z
N MET A 1 4.27 -13.60 -17.86
CA MET A 1 3.72 -13.83 -16.52
C MET A 1 3.11 -12.52 -16.03
N ASN A 2 1.97 -12.55 -15.33
CA ASN A 2 1.31 -11.33 -14.84
C ASN A 2 2.24 -10.60 -13.85
N GLU A 3 2.92 -9.56 -14.32
CA GLU A 3 3.62 -8.55 -13.50
C GLU A 3 2.59 -7.65 -12.80
N GLN A 4 1.64 -8.25 -12.09
CA GLN A 4 0.85 -7.51 -11.13
C GLN A 4 1.82 -7.17 -10.01
N SER A 5 2.26 -5.92 -9.96
CA SER A 5 3.04 -5.34 -8.87
C SER A 5 2.43 -5.85 -7.56
N ASN A 6 3.14 -6.75 -6.88
CA ASN A 6 2.61 -7.49 -5.75
C ASN A 6 2.70 -6.57 -4.52
N ILE A 7 1.75 -5.63 -4.44
CA ILE A 7 1.68 -4.63 -3.38
C ILE A 7 1.05 -5.32 -2.17
N GLN A 8 1.87 -5.61 -1.16
CA GLN A 8 1.44 -6.15 0.12
C GLN A 8 1.44 -5.05 1.17
N LEU A 9 0.35 -4.96 1.92
CA LEU A 9 0.27 -4.09 3.08
C LEU A 9 0.34 -4.92 4.35
N HIS A 10 1.29 -4.57 5.20
CA HIS A 10 1.40 -5.08 6.54
C HIS A 10 0.97 -3.99 7.51
N PHE A 11 -0.04 -4.27 8.34
CA PHE A 11 -0.48 -3.35 9.39
C PHE A 11 -0.18 -3.94 10.75
N ASP A 12 0.68 -3.27 11.50
CA ASP A 12 0.98 -3.61 12.87
C ASP A 12 -0.03 -2.94 13.80
N VAL A 13 -0.93 -3.76 14.35
CA VAL A 13 -1.99 -3.33 15.29
C VAL A 13 -1.43 -2.83 16.61
N MET A 14 -0.24 -3.29 17.02
CA MET A 14 0.37 -2.92 18.30
C MET A 14 0.97 -1.52 18.25
N SER A 15 1.61 -1.17 17.14
CA SER A 15 2.24 0.12 16.90
C SER A 15 1.34 1.08 16.12
N CYS A 16 0.19 0.61 15.63
CA CYS A 16 -0.65 1.32 14.66
C CYS A 16 0.11 1.75 13.40
N ARG A 17 1.15 1.01 12.99
CA ARG A 17 1.99 1.39 11.85
C ARG A 17 1.67 0.54 10.63
N ALA A 18 1.79 1.16 9.46
CA ALA A 18 1.59 0.49 8.19
C ALA A 18 2.92 0.39 7.44
N MET A 19 3.16 -0.75 6.82
CA MET A 19 4.31 -1.01 5.96
C MET A 19 3.83 -1.57 4.64
N LEU A 20 4.30 -0.98 3.56
CA LEU A 20 3.96 -1.34 2.19
C LEU A 20 5.15 -2.04 1.54
N SER A 21 4.98 -3.31 1.19
CA SER A 21 5.97 -4.06 0.43
C SER A 21 5.57 -4.08 -1.04
N CYS A 22 6.40 -3.54 -1.93
CA CYS A 22 6.16 -3.54 -3.36
C CYS A 22 7.46 -3.85 -4.11
N GLU A 23 7.42 -4.81 -5.05
CA GLU A 23 8.56 -5.18 -5.92
C GLU A 23 9.85 -5.47 -5.14
N GLY A 24 9.73 -6.11 -3.97
CA GLY A 24 10.88 -6.44 -3.11
C GLY A 24 11.46 -5.24 -2.34
N ARG A 25 10.74 -4.11 -2.28
CA ARG A 25 11.06 -2.96 -1.44
C ARG A 25 9.99 -2.75 -0.39
N ASP A 26 10.43 -2.56 0.85
CA ASP A 26 9.56 -2.27 1.98
C ASP A 26 9.58 -0.77 2.30
N TYR A 27 8.40 -0.18 2.34
CA TYR A 27 8.18 1.23 2.63
C TYR A 27 7.32 1.35 3.89
N VAL A 28 7.92 1.78 4.98
CA VAL A 28 7.17 2.06 6.21
C VAL A 28 6.50 3.41 6.06
N LEU A 29 5.18 3.45 6.25
CA LEU A 29 4.45 4.71 6.26
C LEU A 29 4.87 5.50 7.51
N PRO A 30 5.15 6.81 7.37
CA PRO A 30 5.64 7.63 8.48
C PRO A 30 4.57 7.91 9.54
N ASP A 31 3.29 7.74 9.18
CA ASP A 31 2.15 8.02 10.05
C ASP A 31 1.66 6.76 10.78
N THR A 32 0.87 6.98 11.82
CA THR A 32 0.23 5.90 12.60
C THR A 32 -1.27 5.90 12.35
N TYR A 33 -1.79 4.76 11.91
CA TYR A 33 -3.18 4.60 11.51
C TYR A 33 -3.95 3.87 12.60
N PRO A 34 -5.09 4.41 13.05
CA PRO A 34 -5.90 3.79 14.11
C PRO A 34 -6.62 2.51 13.63
N THR A 35 -6.78 2.34 12.31
CA THR A 35 -7.46 1.18 11.72
C THR A 35 -6.71 0.65 10.50
N LYS A 36 -6.90 -0.66 10.23
CA LYS A 36 -6.41 -1.32 9.02
C LYS A 36 -6.89 -0.63 7.75
N GLU A 37 -8.13 -0.14 7.76
CA GLU A 37 -8.72 0.56 6.62
C GLU A 37 -8.04 1.90 6.34
N ALA A 38 -7.74 2.68 7.38
CA ALA A 38 -7.00 3.93 7.25
C ALA A 38 -5.56 3.68 6.75
N ALA A 39 -4.91 2.65 7.30
CA ALA A 39 -3.60 2.19 6.82
C ALA A 39 -3.64 1.78 5.34
N ALA A 40 -4.69 1.07 4.92
CA ALA A 40 -4.85 0.63 3.54
C ALA A 40 -5.11 1.79 2.58
N ALA A 41 -5.96 2.75 2.96
CA ALA A 41 -6.18 3.96 2.18
C ALA A 41 -4.88 4.76 2.01
N ALA A 42 -4.14 4.95 3.10
CA ALA A 42 -2.87 5.67 3.06
C ALA A 42 -1.80 4.94 2.25
N ALA A 43 -1.71 3.61 2.37
CA ALA A 43 -0.77 2.81 1.60
C ALA A 43 -1.07 2.82 0.10
N LYS A 44 -2.36 2.80 -0.28
CA LYS A 44 -2.80 2.98 -1.66
C LYS A 44 -2.40 4.36 -2.21
N THR A 45 -2.65 5.42 -1.44
CA THR A 45 -2.24 6.78 -1.82
C THR A 45 -0.72 6.89 -1.90
N PHE A 46 0.02 6.31 -0.95
CA PHE A 46 1.47 6.30 -0.96
C PHE A 46 2.03 5.55 -2.17
N ALA A 47 1.54 4.34 -2.45
CA ALA A 47 1.93 3.57 -3.63
C ALA A 47 1.68 4.37 -4.93
N TRP A 48 0.54 5.05 -5.00
CA TRP A 48 0.17 5.85 -6.15
C TRP A 48 1.07 7.09 -6.34
N GLU A 49 1.26 7.87 -5.27
CA GLU A 49 1.98 9.15 -5.33
C GLU A 49 3.50 8.97 -5.32
N ARG A 50 4.02 8.08 -4.47
CA ARG A 50 5.46 7.91 -4.25
C ARG A 50 6.11 6.92 -5.19
N LEU A 51 5.44 5.80 -5.47
CA LEU A 51 5.97 4.78 -6.38
C LEU A 51 5.57 5.05 -7.83
N GLY A 52 4.68 6.02 -8.07
CA GLY A 52 4.20 6.32 -9.41
C GLY A 52 3.54 5.12 -10.06
N LEU A 53 2.98 4.20 -9.26
CA LEU A 53 2.23 3.03 -9.68
C LEU A 53 0.88 3.46 -10.26
N LYS A 54 0.92 4.30 -11.29
CA LYS A 54 -0.14 4.48 -12.27
C LYS A 54 -0.12 3.24 -13.15
N SER A 55 -0.39 2.08 -12.55
CA SER A 55 -0.62 0.87 -13.32
C SER A 55 -1.76 1.20 -14.28
N GLY A 56 -1.54 1.14 -15.60
CA GLY A 56 -2.40 1.76 -16.63
C GLY A 56 -3.88 1.35 -16.65
N ARG A 57 -4.34 0.53 -15.70
CA ARG A 57 -5.74 0.21 -15.41
C ARG A 57 -6.32 0.91 -14.17
N ALA A 58 -5.50 1.24 -13.18
CA ALA A 58 -5.95 1.92 -11.98
C ALA A 58 -6.02 3.42 -12.29
N ALA A 59 -7.21 4.00 -12.26
CA ALA A 59 -7.44 5.44 -12.46
C ALA A 59 -7.45 6.23 -11.14
N LYS A 60 -7.51 5.52 -10.01
CA LYS A 60 -7.58 6.10 -8.66
C LYS A 60 -6.81 5.21 -7.68
N PRO A 61 -6.24 5.78 -6.61
CA PRO A 61 -5.50 5.01 -5.59
C PRO A 61 -6.33 3.87 -4.98
N SER A 62 -7.65 4.03 -4.82
CA SER A 62 -8.54 2.98 -4.32
C SER A 62 -8.55 1.69 -5.14
N ASP A 63 -8.22 1.79 -6.43
CA ASP A 63 -8.23 0.70 -7.42
C ASP A 63 -6.97 -0.17 -7.36
N LEU A 64 -5.93 0.28 -6.65
CA LEU A 64 -4.72 -0.52 -6.47
C LEU A 64 -5.04 -1.79 -5.67
N PRO A 65 -4.74 -2.98 -6.21
CA PRO A 65 -4.91 -4.25 -5.51
C PRO A 65 -3.83 -4.36 -4.43
N VAL A 66 -4.14 -3.80 -3.27
CA VAL A 66 -3.31 -3.93 -2.07
C VAL A 66 -3.79 -5.16 -1.32
N PHE A 67 -2.97 -6.20 -1.32
CA PHE A 67 -3.23 -7.40 -0.54
C PHE A 67 -2.86 -7.13 0.91
N GLN A 68 -3.86 -7.16 1.79
CA GLN A 68 -3.66 -7.08 3.23
C GLN A 68 -3.29 -8.47 3.73
N ARG A 69 -2.14 -8.60 4.38
CA ARG A 69 -1.75 -9.82 5.10
C ARG A 69 -1.87 -9.62 6.60
#